data_AF-A0AAT9HGV5-F1
#
_entry.id   AF-A0AAT9HGV5-F1
#
_cell.length_a   1.000
_cell.length_b   1.000
_cell.length_c   1.000
_cell.angle_alpha   90.00
_cell.angle_beta   90.00
_cell.angle_gamma   90.00
#
_symmetry.space_group_name_H-M   'P 1'
#
loop_
_entity.id
_entity.type
_entity.pdbx_description
1 polymer ?
#
loop_
_entity_poly.entity_id
_entity_poly.type
_entity_poly.pdbx_seq_one_letter_code
_entity_poly.pdbx_strand_id
1 'polypeptide(L)'
;MDWLVITDHGGTTHARIGVEKVNPDIKAARAAHEDTLVFQGLEWNIPAAEHGTVFVHPGRDEVSVLKQFETDYDGGVKGAGDSTPANEALAVAGLDFLADQVRRRKVKDALMLANHPARKGIDSPHEIRAWRDATGSDRQIAVGFEGAPGHQAGGLPRPSAPAGPAASTTAAPAPTPSPAIRWRATAPGAASTG
;
A
#
# COMPACT_ATOMS: atom_id res chain seq x y z
N MET A 1 -19.65 9.18 1.85
CA MET A 1 -18.38 8.44 1.85
C MET A 1 -18.63 7.18 2.66
N ASP A 2 -18.52 6.00 2.07
CA ASP A 2 -18.92 4.75 2.73
C ASP A 2 -17.78 4.13 3.57
N TRP A 3 -16.53 4.44 3.23
CA TRP A 3 -15.35 3.99 3.96
C TRP A 3 -14.19 4.98 3.83
N LEU A 4 -13.27 4.92 4.79
CA LEU A 4 -12.06 5.73 4.88
C LEU A 4 -10.93 4.92 5.52
N VAL A 5 -9.73 5.02 4.96
CA VAL A 5 -8.50 4.50 5.59
C VAL A 5 -7.63 5.69 5.97
N ILE A 6 -7.24 5.75 7.24
CA ILE A 6 -6.32 6.76 7.75
C ILE A 6 -4.94 6.11 7.83
N THR A 7 -4.00 6.62 7.04
CA THR A 7 -2.63 6.11 6.91
C THR A 7 -1.63 7.18 7.30
N ASP A 8 -0.82 6.89 8.30
CA ASP A 8 0.38 7.67 8.60
C ASP A 8 1.59 7.09 7.86
N HIS A 9 2.55 7.95 7.52
CA HIS A 9 3.77 7.54 6.83
C HIS A 9 4.62 6.65 7.75
N GLY A 10 4.89 5.44 7.28
CA GLY A 10 5.75 4.50 7.99
C GLY A 10 7.17 5.03 8.18
N GLY A 11 7.86 4.54 9.21
CA GLY A 11 9.26 4.86 9.46
C GLY A 11 9.69 4.54 10.89
N THR A 12 10.98 4.60 11.19
CA THR A 12 11.55 4.15 12.47
C THR A 12 10.91 4.77 13.71
N THR A 13 10.45 6.01 13.61
CA THR A 13 9.74 6.71 14.70
C THR A 13 8.27 6.30 14.78
N HIS A 14 7.62 6.10 13.63
CA HIS A 14 6.23 5.67 13.54
C HIS A 14 6.06 4.22 14.02
N ALA A 15 6.96 3.30 13.61
CA ALA A 15 6.98 1.91 14.08
C ALA A 15 7.11 1.78 15.61
N ARG A 16 7.76 2.74 16.26
CA ARG A 16 7.96 2.73 17.72
C ARG A 16 6.74 3.23 18.49
N ILE A 17 6.02 4.24 17.99
CA ILE A 17 5.02 4.99 18.79
C ILE A 17 3.75 5.38 17.99
N GLY A 18 3.84 5.52 16.67
CA GLY A 18 2.82 6.14 15.81
C GLY A 18 1.47 5.41 15.84
N VAL A 19 1.46 4.12 15.49
CA VAL A 19 0.22 3.32 15.40
C VAL A 19 -0.58 3.35 16.72
N GLU A 20 0.11 3.24 17.86
CA GLU A 20 -0.51 3.25 19.19
C GLU A 20 -1.06 4.62 19.57
N LYS A 21 -0.33 5.70 19.21
CA LYS A 21 -0.73 7.06 19.54
C LYS A 21 -1.99 7.50 18.78
N VAL A 22 -2.16 7.04 17.54
CA VAL A 22 -3.25 7.46 16.66
C VAL A 22 -4.51 6.58 16.83
N ASN A 23 -4.36 5.33 17.30
CA ASN A 23 -5.50 4.41 17.43
C ASN A 23 -6.68 4.93 18.29
N PRO A 24 -6.47 5.67 19.41
CA PRO A 24 -7.58 6.29 20.15
C PRO A 24 -8.43 7.24 19.28
N ASP A 25 -7.80 8.03 18.41
CA ASP A 25 -8.50 8.95 17.52
C ASP A 25 -9.24 8.20 16.42
N ILE A 26 -8.68 7.10 15.90
CA ILE A 26 -9.38 6.20 14.96
C ILE A 26 -10.64 5.61 15.61
N LYS A 27 -10.55 5.16 16.87
CA LYS A 27 -11.70 4.62 17.60
C LYS A 27 -12.76 5.68 17.83
N ALA A 28 -12.35 6.91 18.18
CA ALA A 28 -13.26 8.04 18.33
C ALA A 28 -13.96 8.38 17.00
N ALA A 29 -13.21 8.43 15.89
CA ALA A 29 -13.77 8.67 14.56
C ALA A 29 -14.78 7.58 14.15
N ARG A 30 -14.47 6.31 14.42
CA ARG A 30 -15.39 5.18 14.15
C ARG A 30 -16.67 5.27 14.98
N ALA A 31 -16.59 5.74 16.23
CA ALA A 31 -17.76 5.95 17.08
C ALA A 31 -18.58 7.18 16.67
N ALA A 32 -17.92 8.23 16.15
CA ALA A 32 -18.59 9.46 15.71
C ALA A 32 -19.25 9.34 14.33
N HIS A 33 -18.80 8.40 13.50
CA HIS A 33 -19.24 8.23 12.11
C HIS A 33 -19.71 6.80 11.85
N GLU A 34 -20.84 6.40 12.43
CA GLU A 34 -21.37 5.03 12.31
C GLU A 34 -21.75 4.65 10.87
N ASP A 35 -22.08 5.64 10.03
CA ASP A 35 -22.40 5.46 8.60
C ASP A 35 -21.14 5.37 7.71
N THR A 36 -19.94 5.35 8.28
CA THR A 36 -18.67 5.28 7.54
C THR A 36 -17.74 4.22 8.15
N LEU A 37 -17.25 3.30 7.33
CA LEU A 37 -16.24 2.34 7.77
C LEU A 37 -14.88 3.02 7.90
N VAL A 38 -14.43 3.26 9.14
CA VAL A 38 -13.13 3.88 9.42
C VAL A 38 -12.07 2.82 9.78
N PHE A 39 -11.04 2.73 8.95
CA PHE A 39 -9.90 1.83 9.07
C PHE A 39 -8.64 2.58 9.50
N GLN A 40 -7.82 1.93 10.33
CA GLN A 40 -6.42 2.34 10.52
C GLN A 40 -5.56 1.56 9.52
N GLY A 41 -4.66 2.26 8.84
CA GLY A 41 -3.66 1.65 7.97
C GLY A 41 -2.28 2.26 8.18
N LEU A 42 -1.37 1.89 7.29
CA LEU A 42 -0.05 2.48 7.15
C LEU A 42 0.20 2.85 5.68
N GLU A 43 0.93 3.93 5.45
CA GLU A 43 1.60 4.18 4.17
C GLU A 43 2.95 3.45 4.24
N TRP A 44 2.95 2.24 3.68
CA TRP A 44 4.06 1.31 3.64
C TRP A 44 5.10 1.76 2.63
N ASN A 45 6.35 1.91 3.06
CA ASN A 45 7.48 1.97 2.13
C ASN A 45 7.70 0.55 1.61
N ILE A 46 7.23 0.25 0.40
CA ILE A 46 7.34 -1.11 -0.14
C ILE A 46 8.82 -1.39 -0.39
N PRO A 47 9.40 -2.47 0.17
CA PRO A 47 10.77 -2.86 -0.16
C PRO A 47 10.98 -2.99 -1.68
N ALA A 48 12.10 -2.49 -2.19
CA ALA A 48 12.48 -2.40 -3.61
C ALA A 48 11.60 -1.50 -4.50
N ALA A 49 10.54 -0.89 -3.98
CA ALA A 49 9.54 -0.18 -4.77
C ALA A 49 9.19 1.18 -4.15
N GLU A 50 8.10 1.79 -4.62
CA GLU A 50 7.59 3.04 -4.10
C GLU A 50 6.88 2.83 -2.75
N HIS A 51 5.58 3.10 -2.67
CA HIS A 51 4.85 3.02 -1.41
C HIS A 51 3.41 2.57 -1.66
N GLY A 52 2.77 2.07 -0.61
CA GLY A 52 1.43 1.50 -0.72
C GLY A 52 0.63 1.70 0.55
N THR A 53 -0.68 1.62 0.41
CA THR A 53 -1.61 1.61 1.53
C THR A 53 -1.80 0.18 2.00
N VAL A 54 -1.47 -0.11 3.26
CA VAL A 54 -1.79 -1.38 3.93
C VAL A 54 -2.74 -1.11 5.09
N PHE A 55 -3.82 -1.88 5.20
CA PHE A 55 -4.74 -1.78 6.33
C PHE A 55 -5.37 -3.12 6.65
N VAL A 56 -5.88 -3.23 7.87
CA VAL A 56 -6.51 -4.46 8.38
C VAL A 56 -7.94 -4.18 8.81
N HIS A 57 -8.76 -5.23 8.80
CA HIS A 57 -10.11 -5.14 9.35
C HIS A 57 -10.04 -4.70 10.82
N PRO A 58 -10.87 -3.73 11.24
CA PRO A 58 -10.93 -3.27 12.62
C PRO A 58 -11.10 -4.37 13.66
N GLY A 59 -10.34 -4.29 14.75
CA GLY A 59 -10.44 -5.30 15.80
C GLY A 59 -9.41 -5.13 16.91
N ARG A 60 -9.48 -6.03 17.89
CA ARG A 60 -8.60 -6.00 19.07
C ARG A 60 -7.10 -6.09 18.74
N ASP A 61 -6.76 -6.73 17.62
CA ASP A 61 -5.39 -7.00 17.19
C ASP A 61 -4.95 -6.06 16.03
N GLU A 62 -5.75 -5.04 15.66
CA GLU A 62 -5.44 -4.16 14.52
C GLU A 62 -4.10 -3.43 14.72
N VAL A 63 -3.87 -2.88 15.91
CA VAL A 63 -2.65 -2.14 16.25
C VAL A 63 -1.43 -3.05 16.30
N SER A 64 -1.55 -4.23 16.91
CA SER A 64 -0.41 -5.15 17.06
C SER A 64 0.03 -5.72 15.73
N VAL A 65 -0.91 -6.06 14.85
CA VAL A 65 -0.61 -6.53 13.48
C VAL A 65 0.05 -5.44 12.65
N LEU A 66 -0.51 -4.22 12.63
CA LEU A 66 0.06 -3.10 11.87
C LEU A 66 1.46 -2.72 12.37
N LYS A 67 1.67 -2.68 13.70
CA LYS A 67 2.97 -2.38 14.29
C LYS A 67 4.02 -3.44 13.95
N GLN A 68 3.65 -4.72 14.01
CA GLN A 68 4.55 -5.80 13.62
C GLN A 68 4.88 -5.73 12.14
N PHE A 69 3.87 -5.52 11.29
CA PHE A 69 4.08 -5.38 9.84
C PHE A 69 5.09 -4.28 9.52
N GLU A 70 4.90 -3.09 10.09
CA GLU A 70 5.81 -1.96 9.88
C GLU A 70 7.22 -2.25 10.39
N THR A 71 7.35 -2.88 11.57
CA THR A 71 8.66 -3.19 12.17
C THR A 71 9.45 -4.19 11.32
N ASP A 72 8.78 -5.19 10.79
CA ASP A 72 9.43 -6.34 10.16
C ASP A 72 9.60 -6.17 8.64
N TYR A 73 8.70 -5.44 7.97
CA TYR A 73 8.58 -5.42 6.50
C TYR A 73 8.58 -4.01 5.87
N ASP A 74 8.64 -2.91 6.63
CA ASP A 74 8.75 -1.57 6.04
C ASP A 74 10.14 -1.32 5.43
N GLY A 75 10.20 -0.92 4.17
CA GLY A 75 11.44 -0.67 3.44
C GLY A 75 12.30 0.44 4.06
N GLY A 76 11.68 1.47 4.64
CA GLY A 76 12.40 2.53 5.35
C GLY A 76 12.98 2.05 6.68
N VAL A 77 12.23 1.25 7.44
CA VAL A 77 12.68 0.64 8.71
C VAL A 77 13.81 -0.37 8.47
N LYS A 78 13.72 -1.14 7.37
CA LYS A 78 14.66 -2.21 7.04
C LYS A 78 15.84 -1.76 6.18
N GLY A 79 15.84 -0.53 5.68
CA GLY A 79 16.83 -0.04 4.72
C GLY A 79 16.78 -0.79 3.39
N ALA A 80 15.59 -1.22 2.98
CA ALA A 80 15.35 -2.11 1.84
C ALA A 80 14.83 -1.35 0.60
N GLY A 81 15.29 -0.12 0.38
CA GLY A 81 14.84 0.72 -0.74
C GLY A 81 15.47 0.37 -2.10
N ASP A 82 16.63 -0.30 -2.11
CA ASP A 82 17.32 -0.66 -3.35
C ASP A 82 16.59 -1.79 -4.08
N SER A 83 16.52 -1.72 -5.41
CA SER A 83 15.95 -2.78 -6.24
C SER A 83 16.90 -3.99 -6.28
N THR A 84 16.70 -4.89 -5.32
CA THR A 84 17.47 -6.14 -5.19
C THR A 84 16.50 -7.32 -4.98
N PRO A 85 16.84 -8.54 -5.43
CA PRO A 85 16.00 -9.70 -5.21
C PRO A 85 15.66 -9.96 -3.73
N ALA A 86 16.57 -9.61 -2.82
CA ALA A 86 16.33 -9.76 -1.38
C ALA A 86 15.26 -8.79 -0.87
N ASN A 87 15.25 -7.55 -1.38
CA ASN A 87 14.25 -6.55 -1.00
C ASN A 87 12.89 -6.86 -1.65
N GLU A 88 12.86 -7.29 -2.92
CA GLU A 88 11.62 -7.77 -3.55
C GLU A 88 11.00 -8.94 -2.76
N ALA A 89 11.82 -9.89 -2.31
CA ALA A 89 11.36 -11.00 -1.47
C ALA A 89 10.83 -10.55 -0.10
N LEU A 90 11.38 -9.46 0.47
CA LEU A 90 10.89 -8.88 1.71
C LEU A 90 9.48 -8.29 1.54
N ALA A 91 9.18 -7.67 0.40
CA ALA A 91 7.84 -7.19 0.09
C ALA A 91 6.83 -8.35 0.04
N VAL A 92 7.17 -9.44 -0.65
CA VAL A 92 6.35 -10.67 -0.71
C VAL A 92 6.14 -11.25 0.69
N ALA A 93 7.19 -11.32 1.52
CA ALA A 93 7.11 -11.82 2.88
C ALA A 93 6.16 -10.99 3.78
N GLY A 94 6.07 -9.68 3.54
CA GLY A 94 5.09 -8.83 4.23
C GLY A 94 3.65 -9.21 3.88
N LEU A 95 3.36 -9.47 2.60
CA LEU A 95 2.04 -9.91 2.14
C LEU A 95 1.68 -11.29 2.70
N ASP A 96 2.65 -12.21 2.73
CA ASP A 96 2.50 -13.53 3.36
C ASP A 96 2.20 -13.42 4.86
N PHE A 97 2.86 -12.49 5.55
CA PHE A 97 2.58 -12.22 6.97
C PHE A 97 1.13 -11.76 7.18
N LEU A 98 0.63 -10.83 6.37
CA LEU A 98 -0.76 -10.36 6.45
C LEU A 98 -1.74 -11.51 6.20
N ALA A 99 -1.49 -12.32 5.17
CA ALA A 99 -2.29 -13.50 4.89
C ALA A 99 -2.29 -14.50 6.05
N ASP A 100 -1.14 -14.71 6.72
CA ASP A 100 -1.04 -15.53 7.92
C ASP A 100 -1.84 -14.94 9.11
N GLN A 101 -1.82 -13.61 9.31
CA GLN A 101 -2.63 -12.98 10.36
C GLN A 101 -4.12 -13.18 10.14
N VAL A 102 -4.57 -13.13 8.89
CA VAL A 102 -5.96 -13.43 8.54
C VAL A 102 -6.28 -14.90 8.74
N ARG A 103 -5.42 -15.82 8.28
CA ARG A 103 -5.57 -17.27 8.45
C ARG A 103 -5.67 -17.67 9.92
N ARG A 104 -4.85 -17.05 10.78
CA ARG A 104 -4.85 -17.26 12.24
C ARG A 104 -5.99 -16.54 12.96
N ARG A 105 -6.85 -15.82 12.23
CA ARG A 105 -7.98 -15.05 12.76
C ARG A 105 -7.55 -13.99 13.79
N LYS A 106 -6.34 -13.45 13.62
CA LYS A 106 -5.89 -12.27 14.38
C LYS A 106 -6.63 -11.03 13.90
N VAL A 107 -6.71 -10.88 12.58
CA VAL A 107 -7.60 -9.92 11.92
C VAL A 107 -8.57 -10.68 11.02
N LYS A 108 -9.73 -10.09 10.73
CA LYS A 108 -10.72 -10.73 9.83
C LYS A 108 -10.29 -10.67 8.37
N ASP A 109 -9.61 -9.59 8.00
CA ASP A 109 -9.11 -9.35 6.66
C ASP A 109 -7.98 -8.32 6.65
N ALA A 110 -7.26 -8.23 5.54
CA ALA A 110 -6.23 -7.22 5.31
C ALA A 110 -6.12 -6.92 3.81
N LEU A 111 -5.78 -5.68 3.46
CA LEU A 111 -5.65 -5.24 2.07
C LEU A 111 -4.38 -4.40 1.88
N MET A 112 -3.83 -4.50 0.67
CA MET A 112 -2.73 -3.70 0.17
C MET A 112 -3.09 -3.11 -1.20
N LEU A 113 -2.88 -1.81 -1.36
CA LEU A 113 -2.92 -1.12 -2.65
C LEU A 113 -1.57 -0.44 -2.86
N ALA A 114 -0.93 -0.65 -4.01
CA ALA A 114 0.25 0.15 -4.36
C ALA A 114 -0.21 1.56 -4.74
N ASN A 115 0.37 2.58 -4.12
CA ASN A 115 -0.04 3.95 -4.35
C ASN A 115 0.72 4.48 -5.56
N HIS A 116 -0.04 4.88 -6.58
CA HIS A 116 0.41 5.54 -7.81
C HIS A 116 1.78 5.01 -8.32
N PRO A 117 1.90 3.71 -8.63
CA PRO A 117 3.19 3.03 -8.91
C PRO A 117 3.95 3.60 -10.13
N ALA A 118 3.25 4.34 -11.00
CA ALA A 118 3.83 5.01 -12.15
C ALA A 118 4.52 6.35 -11.80
N ARG A 119 4.36 6.89 -10.59
CA ARG A 119 4.82 8.25 -10.24
C ARG A 119 6.34 8.38 -10.36
N LYS A 120 7.10 7.45 -9.78
CA LYS A 120 8.57 7.43 -9.88
C LYS A 120 9.10 6.58 -11.02
N GLY A 121 8.30 5.67 -11.57
CA GLY A 121 8.74 4.73 -12.60
C GLY A 121 9.77 3.70 -12.12
N ILE A 122 9.78 3.39 -10.82
CA ILE A 122 10.68 2.40 -10.21
C ILE A 122 10.01 1.03 -10.00
N ASP A 123 8.68 1.00 -9.89
CA ASP A 123 7.92 -0.22 -9.73
C ASP A 123 7.86 -1.00 -11.05
N SER A 124 8.36 -2.24 -11.03
CA SER A 124 8.38 -3.08 -12.23
C SER A 124 7.10 -3.92 -12.40
N PRO A 125 6.75 -4.31 -13.64
CA PRO A 125 5.64 -5.23 -13.87
C PRO A 125 5.81 -6.61 -13.21
N HIS A 126 7.04 -7.07 -12.94
CA HIS A 126 7.26 -8.36 -12.28
C HIS A 126 7.04 -8.27 -10.78
N GLU A 127 7.46 -7.19 -10.12
CA GLU A 127 7.17 -6.95 -8.70
C GLU A 127 5.67 -6.84 -8.46
N ILE A 128 4.97 -6.08 -9.30
CA ILE A 128 3.50 -5.96 -9.23
C ILE A 128 2.81 -7.32 -9.36
N ARG A 129 3.27 -8.19 -10.28
CA ARG A 129 2.74 -9.55 -10.40
C ARG A 129 3.08 -10.39 -9.19
N ALA A 130 4.30 -10.28 -8.66
CA ALA A 130 4.71 -10.99 -7.46
C ALA A 130 3.84 -10.61 -6.27
N TRP A 131 3.48 -9.34 -6.09
CA TRP A 131 2.58 -8.91 -5.02
C TRP A 131 1.17 -9.48 -5.19
N ARG A 132 0.61 -9.40 -6.41
CA ARG A 132 -0.69 -9.99 -6.73
C ARG A 132 -0.72 -11.50 -6.47
N ASP A 133 0.35 -12.19 -6.86
CA ASP A 133 0.45 -13.66 -6.81
C ASP A 133 0.96 -14.19 -5.46
N ALA A 134 1.41 -13.31 -4.54
CA ALA A 134 1.91 -13.68 -3.22
C ALA A 134 0.85 -14.43 -2.40
N THR A 135 -0.41 -14.03 -2.54
CA THR A 135 -1.53 -14.60 -1.77
C THR A 135 -2.52 -15.30 -2.70
N GLY A 136 -3.08 -16.42 -2.25
CA GLY A 136 -4.00 -17.23 -3.06
C GLY A 136 -5.25 -16.47 -3.54
N SER A 137 -5.88 -16.98 -4.60
CA SER A 137 -7.09 -16.38 -5.19
C SER A 137 -8.32 -16.47 -4.28
N ASP A 138 -8.28 -17.31 -3.25
CA ASP A 138 -9.29 -17.37 -2.19
C ASP A 138 -9.20 -16.20 -1.21
N ARG A 139 -8.03 -15.53 -1.15
CA ARG A 139 -7.81 -14.37 -0.29
C ARG A 139 -6.66 -13.50 -0.80
N GLN A 140 -7.03 -12.55 -1.65
CA GLN A 140 -6.08 -11.66 -2.28
C GLN A 140 -5.84 -10.42 -1.40
N ILE A 141 -4.62 -10.29 -0.84
CA ILE A 141 -4.23 -9.15 -0.01
C ILE A 141 -3.86 -7.95 -0.89
N ALA A 142 -3.00 -8.14 -1.90
CA ALA A 142 -2.65 -7.10 -2.85
C ALA A 142 -3.70 -7.02 -3.98
N VAL A 143 -4.56 -6.01 -3.93
CA VAL A 143 -5.79 -5.95 -4.76
C VAL A 143 -5.72 -4.97 -5.92
N GLY A 144 -4.72 -4.09 -5.98
CA GLY A 144 -4.56 -3.17 -7.10
C GLY A 144 -3.78 -1.92 -6.75
N PHE A 145 -4.15 -0.80 -7.38
CA PHE A 145 -3.46 0.47 -7.25
C PHE A 145 -4.39 1.61 -6.92
N GLU A 146 -3.86 2.55 -6.15
CA GLU A 146 -4.43 3.87 -5.94
C GLU A 146 -3.82 4.80 -7.02
N GLY A 147 -4.65 5.63 -7.66
CA GLY A 147 -4.24 6.42 -8.83
C GLY A 147 -4.15 7.94 -8.59
N ALA A 148 -4.54 8.41 -7.42
CA ALA A 148 -4.44 9.80 -7.04
C ALA A 148 -2.97 10.17 -6.78
N PRO A 149 -2.61 11.44 -6.94
CA PRO A 149 -1.23 11.85 -6.75
C PRO A 149 -0.79 11.71 -5.28
N GLY A 150 0.38 11.11 -5.04
CA GLY A 150 0.98 10.99 -3.71
C GLY A 150 1.53 12.29 -3.14
N HIS A 151 1.87 12.28 -1.85
CA HIS A 151 2.59 13.37 -1.16
C HIS A 151 1.92 14.76 -1.31
N GLN A 152 0.62 14.84 -1.10
CA GLN A 152 -0.12 16.12 -1.14
C GLN A 152 0.41 17.14 -0.12
N ALA A 153 0.91 16.66 1.03
CA ALA A 153 1.55 17.49 2.05
C ALA A 153 2.99 17.93 1.70
N GLY A 154 3.65 17.30 0.73
CA GLY A 154 5.01 17.65 0.30
C GLY A 154 5.11 19.04 -0.34
N GLY A 155 3.97 19.56 -0.82
CA GLY A 155 3.84 20.93 -1.29
C GLY A 155 3.63 21.97 -0.19
N LEU A 156 3.43 21.55 1.07
CA LEU A 156 3.26 22.50 2.17
C LEU A 156 4.61 23.10 2.57
N PRO A 157 4.69 24.42 2.81
CA PRO A 157 5.90 25.03 3.37
C PRO A 157 6.21 24.39 4.73
N ARG A 158 7.49 24.07 5.00
CA ARG A 158 7.91 23.89 6.40
C ARG A 158 7.74 25.23 7.12
N PRO A 159 7.58 25.28 8.46
CA PRO A 159 7.42 26.51 9.22
C PRO A 159 8.51 27.59 9.00
N SER A 160 9.60 27.26 8.31
CA SER A 160 10.70 28.16 7.94
C SER A 160 11.28 27.95 6.53
N ALA A 161 10.59 27.24 5.62
CA ALA A 161 11.09 26.99 4.26
C ALA A 161 10.00 27.21 3.20
N PRO A 162 10.35 27.67 1.98
CA PRO A 162 9.38 27.79 0.90
C PRO A 162 8.76 26.43 0.58
N ALA A 163 7.48 26.45 0.18
CA ALA A 163 6.74 25.30 -0.31
C ALA A 163 7.54 24.54 -1.38
N GLY A 164 7.67 23.22 -1.21
CA GLY A 164 8.15 22.34 -2.27
C GLY A 164 7.11 22.23 -3.39
N PRO A 165 7.47 21.72 -4.58
CA PRO A 165 6.47 21.42 -5.60
C PRO A 165 5.51 20.34 -5.07
N ALA A 166 4.20 20.63 -5.08
CA ALA A 166 3.17 19.63 -4.89
C ALA A 166 3.31 18.59 -6.02
N ALA A 167 3.45 17.32 -5.64
CA ALA A 167 3.88 16.21 -6.50
C ALA A 167 5.33 16.35 -7.04
N SER A 168 6.32 15.99 -6.23
CA SER A 168 7.70 15.88 -6.71
C SER A 168 7.86 14.68 -7.65
N THR A 169 7.91 14.93 -8.95
CA THR A 169 8.43 14.02 -9.98
C THR A 169 9.95 14.15 -10.04
N THR A 170 10.66 13.58 -9.06
CA THR A 170 12.13 13.49 -9.11
C THR A 170 12.53 12.09 -9.55
N ALA A 171 12.34 11.79 -10.84
CA ALA A 171 12.95 10.65 -11.49
C ALA A 171 13.39 11.07 -12.90
N ALA A 172 14.65 10.81 -13.24
CA ALA A 172 15.11 10.92 -14.62
C ALA A 172 14.46 9.79 -15.44
N PRO A 173 14.05 10.03 -16.69
CA PRO A 173 13.39 9.02 -17.50
C PRO A 173 14.32 7.82 -17.73
N ALA A 174 13.82 6.61 -17.50
CA ALA A 174 14.47 5.38 -17.95
C ALA A 174 14.61 5.42 -19.49
N PRO A 175 15.67 4.80 -20.07
CA PRO A 175 15.80 4.70 -21.52
C PRO A 175 14.60 3.95 -22.12
N THR A 176 14.14 4.48 -23.27
CA THR A 176 12.96 4.09 -24.06
C THR A 176 12.49 2.65 -23.90
N PRO A 177 11.21 2.40 -23.57
CA PRO A 177 10.67 1.04 -23.56
C PRO A 177 10.56 0.48 -24.98
N SER A 178 10.88 -0.81 -25.11
CA SER A 178 10.64 -1.65 -26.29
C SER A 178 9.17 -1.56 -26.77
N PRO A 179 8.89 -1.76 -28.08
CA PRO A 179 7.59 -1.44 -28.66
C PRO A 179 6.45 -2.23 -28.00
N ALA A 180 5.39 -1.48 -27.67
CA ALA A 180 4.21 -1.91 -26.94
C ALA A 180 3.56 -3.20 -27.48
N ILE A 181 3.25 -4.11 -26.54
CA ILE A 181 2.38 -5.27 -26.77
C ILE A 181 0.95 -4.75 -27.00
N ARG A 182 0.43 -4.95 -28.21
CA ARG A 182 -0.97 -4.65 -28.55
C ARG A 182 -1.87 -5.79 -28.06
N TRP A 183 -2.71 -5.51 -27.07
CA TRP A 183 -3.82 -6.37 -26.71
C TRP A 183 -4.97 -6.17 -27.71
N ARG A 184 -5.27 -7.19 -28.53
CA ARG A 184 -6.53 -7.27 -29.28
C ARG A 184 -7.61 -7.82 -28.35
N ALA A 185 -8.58 -6.99 -27.97
CA ALA A 185 -9.81 -7.48 -27.37
C ALA A 185 -10.68 -8.09 -28.47
N THR A 186 -10.87 -9.41 -28.43
CA THR A 186 -11.94 -10.10 -29.17
C THR A 186 -13.23 -9.98 -28.37
N ALA A 187 -14.24 -9.32 -28.93
CA ALA A 187 -15.59 -9.28 -28.36
C ALA A 187 -16.26 -10.66 -28.44
N PRO A 188 -17.06 -11.07 -27.43
CA PRO A 188 -17.83 -12.31 -27.50
C PRO A 188 -18.99 -12.19 -28.49
N GLY A 189 -19.14 -13.20 -29.34
CA GLY A 189 -20.16 -13.28 -30.39
C GLY A 189 -21.58 -13.38 -29.82
N ALA A 190 -22.51 -12.67 -30.45
CA ALA A 190 -23.94 -12.77 -30.19
C ALA A 190 -24.45 -14.18 -30.53
N ALA A 191 -25.13 -14.81 -29.58
CA ALA A 191 -25.90 -16.02 -29.81
C ALA A 191 -27.15 -15.68 -30.64
N SER A 192 -27.30 -16.30 -31.81
CA SER A 192 -28.55 -16.28 -32.58
C SER A 192 -29.47 -17.38 -32.07
N THR A 193 -30.68 -16.99 -31.66
CA THR A 193 -31.82 -17.90 -31.48
C THR A 193 -32.26 -18.45 -32.82
N GLY A 194 -32.34 -19.77 -32.92
CA GLY A 194 -32.96 -20.54 -34.00
C GLY A 194 -33.35 -21.91 -33.48
#